data_AF-A0A2P6C8K4-F1
#
_entry.id   AF-A0A2P6C8K4-F1
#
_cell.length_a   1.000
_cell.length_b   1.000
_cell.length_c   1.000
_cell.angle_alpha   90.00
_cell.angle_beta   90.00
_cell.angle_gamma   90.00
#
_symmetry.space_group_name_H-M   'P 1'
#
loop_
_entity.id
_entity.type
_entity.pdbx_description
1 polymer ?
#
loop_
_entity_poly.entity_id
_entity_poly.type
_entity_poly.pdbx_seq_one_letter_code
_entity_poly.pdbx_strand_id
1 'polypeptide(L)'
;MKYIFWTLLILPLFSSYGQNAIRIYKVESKTFEIEKKYAIQEIIIYSDSTYCHRNFRLDDKSQKDDYRYFKSIETNGTFRKDGEFYFFKPNNESFEVGRYKISDEDIIYYYD
;
A
#
# COMPACT_ATOMS: atom_id res chain seq x y z
N MET A 1 42.71 42.58 -18.35
CA MET A 1 41.33 42.92 -17.94
C MET A 1 40.44 41.79 -18.45
N LYS A 2 39.84 40.97 -17.56
CA LYS A 2 38.39 41.04 -17.20
C LYS A 2 37.56 41.18 -18.49
N TYR A 3 36.80 40.19 -18.96
CA TYR A 3 35.60 39.60 -18.36
C TYR A 3 35.48 38.12 -18.82
N ILE A 4 35.57 37.12 -17.94
CA ILE A 4 34.44 36.53 -17.16
C ILE A 4 33.31 36.06 -18.08
N PHE A 5 33.50 34.89 -18.71
CA PHE A 5 32.43 34.11 -19.32
C PHE A 5 31.76 33.28 -18.21
N TRP A 6 30.73 33.84 -17.59
CA TRP A 6 29.83 33.10 -16.69
C TRP A 6 28.80 32.36 -17.54
N THR A 7 29.20 31.23 -18.11
CA THR A 7 28.22 30.21 -18.49
C THR A 7 27.72 29.57 -17.20
N LEU A 8 26.63 30.13 -16.68
CA LEU A 8 25.84 29.54 -15.61
C LEU A 8 25.42 28.15 -16.10
N LEU A 9 26.11 27.14 -15.60
CA LEU A 9 25.78 25.73 -15.79
C LEU A 9 24.56 25.48 -14.91
N ILE A 10 23.39 25.90 -15.41
CA ILE A 10 22.11 25.53 -14.82
C ILE A 10 21.92 24.06 -15.20
N LEU A 11 22.55 23.18 -14.41
CA LEU A 11 22.04 21.83 -14.26
C LEU A 11 20.59 22.01 -13.81
N PRO A 12 19.58 21.61 -14.60
CA PRO A 12 18.29 21.46 -14.00
C PRO A 12 18.45 20.28 -13.05
N LEU A 13 18.62 20.59 -11.76
CA LEU A 13 18.23 19.70 -10.67
C LEU A 13 16.72 19.53 -10.78
N PHE A 14 16.26 18.83 -11.82
CA PHE A 14 15.08 18.00 -11.69
C PHE A 14 15.50 16.84 -10.81
N SER A 15 15.74 17.12 -9.52
CA SER A 15 15.31 16.21 -8.49
C SER A 15 13.82 16.06 -8.76
N SER A 16 13.47 15.03 -9.53
CA SER A 16 12.16 14.45 -9.46
C SER A 16 12.02 14.07 -8.00
N TYR A 17 11.46 14.98 -7.20
CA TYR A 17 10.67 14.62 -6.06
C TYR A 17 9.54 13.80 -6.66
N GLY A 18 9.84 12.53 -6.96
CA GLY A 18 8.82 11.54 -7.16
C GLY A 18 7.99 11.69 -5.91
N GLN A 19 6.75 12.16 -6.08
CA GLN A 19 5.76 12.03 -5.03
C GLN A 19 5.97 10.61 -4.51
N ASN A 20 6.34 10.47 -3.23
CA ASN A 20 6.30 9.19 -2.55
C ASN A 20 4.86 8.74 -2.77
N ALA A 21 4.65 7.95 -3.83
CA ALA A 21 3.34 7.70 -4.38
C ALA A 21 2.75 6.62 -3.48
N ILE A 22 2.37 7.04 -2.28
CA ILE A 22 1.70 6.25 -1.29
C ILE A 22 0.31 6.05 -1.86
N ARG A 23 0.05 4.87 -2.40
CA ARG A 23 -1.30 4.50 -2.81
C ARG A 23 -1.93 3.66 -1.73
N ILE A 24 -3.09 4.10 -1.25
CA ILE A 24 -3.86 3.42 -0.21
C ILE A 24 -5.11 2.87 -0.86
N TYR A 25 -5.26 1.55 -0.86
CA TYR A 25 -6.48 0.87 -1.29
C TYR A 25 -7.27 0.46 -0.06
N LYS A 26 -8.55 0.82 0.02
CA LYS A 26 -9.43 0.51 1.15
C LYS A 26 -10.58 -0.39 0.66
N VAL A 27 -10.74 -1.55 1.27
CA VAL A 27 -11.86 -2.47 0.98
C VAL A 27 -12.55 -2.86 2.28
N GLU A 28 -13.88 -2.88 2.25
CA GLU A 28 -14.69 -3.35 3.37
C GLU A 28 -15.09 -4.81 3.17
N SER A 29 -15.01 -5.62 4.21
CA SER A 29 -15.38 -7.04 4.16
C SER A 29 -16.08 -7.49 5.44
N LYS A 30 -16.44 -8.78 5.47
CA LYS A 30 -16.93 -9.47 6.66
C LYS A 30 -15.91 -10.52 7.09
N THR A 31 -15.85 -10.80 8.39
CA THR A 31 -15.04 -11.91 8.90
C THR A 31 -15.95 -13.08 9.31
N PHE A 32 -15.34 -14.23 9.60
CA PHE A 32 -16.02 -15.40 10.16
C PHE A 32 -15.99 -15.43 11.69
N GLU A 33 -15.49 -14.37 12.34
CA GLU A 33 -15.37 -14.30 13.80
C GLU A 33 -16.71 -13.91 14.42
N ILE A 34 -17.03 -14.54 15.57
CA ILE A 34 -18.32 -14.36 16.25
C ILE A 34 -18.49 -12.91 16.72
N GLU A 35 -17.44 -12.31 17.26
CA GLU A 35 -17.47 -10.93 17.77
C GLU A 35 -17.11 -9.93 16.67
N LYS A 36 -16.07 -10.19 15.87
CA LYS A 36 -15.50 -9.24 14.90
C LYS A 36 -16.09 -9.34 13.50
N LYS A 37 -17.41 -9.25 13.34
CA LYS A 37 -18.12 -9.59 12.10
C LYS A 37 -17.76 -8.73 10.88
N TYR A 38 -17.19 -7.55 11.08
CA TYR A 38 -16.84 -6.62 10.01
C TYR A 38 -15.33 -6.41 9.94
N ALA A 39 -14.83 -6.16 8.73
CA ALA A 39 -13.43 -5.79 8.55
C ALA A 39 -13.28 -4.65 7.55
N ILE A 40 -12.24 -3.86 7.76
CA ILE A 40 -11.72 -2.90 6.78
C ILE A 40 -10.27 -3.25 6.53
N GLN A 41 -9.94 -3.42 5.25
CA GLN A 41 -8.60 -3.73 4.81
C GLN A 41 -8.01 -2.52 4.09
N GLU A 42 -6.85 -2.05 4.53
CA GLU A 42 -6.06 -1.05 3.82
C GLU A 42 -4.77 -1.70 3.29
N ILE A 43 -4.49 -1.57 2.00
CA ILE A 43 -3.17 -1.89 1.43
C ILE A 43 -2.50 -0.59 1.02
N ILE A 44 -1.39 -0.29 1.68
CA ILE A 44 -0.56 0.88 1.44
C ILE A 44 0.63 0.42 0.62
N ILE A 45 0.76 0.93 -0.60
CA ILE A 45 1.87 0.65 -1.51
C ILE A 45 2.80 1.86 -1.52
N TYR A 46 4.07 1.63 -1.21
CA TYR A 46 5.12 2.64 -1.22
C TYR A 46 5.93 2.60 -2.52
N SER A 47 6.56 3.73 -2.86
CA SER A 47 7.38 3.87 -4.07
C SER A 47 8.69 3.10 -4.03
N ASP A 48 9.10 2.60 -2.86
CA ASP A 48 10.32 1.81 -2.65
C ASP A 48 10.08 0.28 -2.77
N SER A 49 8.97 -0.12 -3.40
CA SER A 49 8.55 -1.52 -3.56
C SER A 49 8.23 -2.24 -2.24
N THR A 50 7.95 -1.48 -1.18
CA THR A 50 7.41 -2.02 0.08
C THR A 50 5.90 -1.81 0.17
N TYR A 51 5.25 -2.60 1.03
CA TYR A 51 3.83 -2.44 1.34
C TYR A 51 3.55 -2.62 2.83
N CYS A 52 2.44 -2.03 3.28
CA CYS A 52 1.83 -2.27 4.57
C CYS A 52 0.36 -2.66 4.35
N HIS A 53 -0.02 -3.84 4.81
CA HIS A 53 -1.41 -4.27 4.86
C HIS A 53 -1.94 -4.14 6.28
N ARG A 54 -3.02 -3.39 6.45
CA ARG A 54 -3.73 -3.22 7.71
C ARG A 54 -5.08 -3.88 7.62
N ASN A 55 -5.39 -4.75 8.58
CA ASN A 55 -6.70 -5.38 8.72
C ASN A 55 -7.33 -4.93 10.04
N PHE A 56 -8.32 -4.04 9.94
CA PHE A 56 -9.12 -3.57 11.06
C PHE A 56 -10.31 -4.50 11.23
N ARG A 57 -10.42 -5.13 12.40
CA ARG A 57 -11.51 -6.04 12.74
C ARG A 57 -12.46 -5.35 13.71
N LEU A 58 -13.73 -5.26 13.33
CA LEU A 58 -14.75 -4.45 13.99
C LEU A 58 -15.89 -5.33 14.49
N ASP A 59 -16.41 -4.99 15.67
CA ASP A 59 -17.51 -5.72 16.30
C ASP A 59 -18.86 -5.29 15.72
N ASP A 60 -19.00 -3.99 15.46
CA ASP A 60 -20.23 -3.36 15.01
C ASP A 60 -20.07 -2.64 13.67
N LYS A 61 -21.15 -2.57 12.90
CA LYS A 61 -21.16 -1.91 11.59
C LYS A 61 -20.93 -0.40 11.71
N SER A 62 -21.39 0.24 12.77
CA SER A 62 -21.22 1.68 13.03
C SER A 62 -19.75 2.09 13.20
N GLN A 63 -18.89 1.15 13.59
CA GLN A 63 -17.46 1.39 13.77
C GLN A 63 -16.72 1.61 12.44
N LYS A 64 -17.38 1.40 11.30
CA LYS A 64 -16.78 1.54 9.96
C LYS A 64 -16.35 2.98 9.64
N ASP A 65 -17.09 3.97 10.14
CA ASP A 65 -16.80 5.38 9.83
C ASP A 65 -15.54 5.86 10.57
N ASP A 66 -15.32 5.33 11.78
CA ASP A 66 -14.25 5.69 12.71
C ASP A 66 -13.22 4.57 12.90
N TYR A 67 -13.12 3.66 11.94
CA TYR A 67 -12.37 2.41 12.07
C TYR A 67 -10.88 2.59 12.41
N ARG A 68 -10.29 3.74 12.05
CA ARG A 68 -8.88 4.07 12.30
C ARG A 68 -8.55 4.29 13.79
N TYR A 69 -9.56 4.49 14.65
CA TYR A 69 -9.35 4.52 16.10
C TYR A 69 -9.16 3.13 16.72
N PHE A 70 -9.48 2.06 15.98
CA PHE A 70 -9.33 0.69 16.45
C PHE A 70 -7.99 0.09 16.02
N LYS A 71 -7.50 -0.86 16.80
CA LYS A 71 -6.24 -1.56 16.52
C LYS A 71 -6.37 -2.44 15.27
N SER A 72 -5.48 -2.24 14.31
CA SER A 72 -5.31 -3.13 13.15
C SER A 72 -4.34 -4.27 13.43
N ILE A 73 -4.52 -5.36 12.70
CA ILE A 73 -3.47 -6.37 12.47
C ILE A 73 -2.67 -5.88 11.27
N GLU A 74 -1.36 -5.71 11.44
CA GLU A 74 -0.48 -5.19 10.39
C GLU A 74 0.46 -6.27 9.84
N THR A 75 0.57 -6.32 8.53
CA THR A 75 1.53 -7.15 7.79
C THR A 75 2.35 -6.25 6.89
N ASN A 76 3.67 -6.24 7.09
CA ASN A 76 4.61 -5.46 6.27
C ASN A 76 5.43 -6.39 5.39
N GLY A 77 5.81 -5.90 4.21
CA GLY A 77 6.59 -6.70 3.28
C GLY A 77 7.06 -5.94 2.06
N THR A 78 7.56 -6.70 1.09
CA THR A 78 7.89 -6.22 -0.25
C THR A 78 6.87 -6.70 -1.25
N PHE A 79 6.74 -6.02 -2.37
CA PHE A 79 5.91 -6.48 -3.47
C PHE A 79 6.64 -6.37 -4.80
N ARG A 80 6.22 -7.20 -5.76
CA ARG A 80 6.47 -6.96 -7.19
C ARG A 80 5.14 -6.83 -7.92
N LYS A 81 5.17 -6.14 -9.05
CA LYS A 81 4.02 -5.96 -9.93
C LYS A 81 4.32 -6.56 -11.29
N ASP A 82 3.38 -7.33 -11.84
CA ASP A 82 3.42 -7.86 -13.20
C ASP A 82 2.08 -7.64 -13.88
N GLY A 83 2.06 -6.77 -14.89
CA GLY A 83 0.84 -6.26 -15.50
C GLY A 83 -0.10 -5.61 -14.48
N GLU A 84 -1.32 -6.16 -14.37
CA GLU A 84 -2.34 -5.69 -13.41
C GLU A 84 -2.22 -6.34 -12.02
N PHE A 85 -1.29 -7.28 -11.84
CA PHE A 85 -1.21 -8.12 -10.66
C PHE A 85 -0.08 -7.69 -9.71
N TYR A 86 -0.38 -7.74 -8.43
CA TYR A 86 0.55 -7.57 -7.33
C TYR A 86 0.86 -8.92 -6.70
N PHE A 87 2.13 -9.14 -6.39
CA PHE A 87 2.63 -10.32 -5.68
C PHE A 87 3.28 -9.84 -4.39
N PHE A 88 2.67 -10.19 -3.27
CA PHE A 88 3.10 -9.74 -1.96
C PHE A 88 3.98 -10.77 -1.29
N LYS A 89 5.07 -10.32 -0.67
CA LYS A 89 5.95 -11.13 0.16
C LYS A 89 6.08 -10.47 1.54
N PRO A 90 5.40 -11.01 2.57
CA PRO A 90 5.57 -10.57 3.94
C PRO A 90 7.02 -10.72 4.41
N ASN A 91 7.48 -9.81 5.27
CA ASN A 91 8.87 -9.84 5.78
C ASN A 91 9.20 -11.10 6.60
N ASN A 92 8.19 -11.74 7.18
CA ASN A 92 8.32 -12.97 7.97
C ASN A 92 8.21 -14.25 7.13
N GLU A 93 8.01 -14.14 5.82
CA GLU A 93 7.85 -15.27 4.90
C GLU A 93 8.98 -15.31 3.86
N SER A 94 9.38 -16.50 3.45
CA SER A 94 10.41 -16.67 2.41
C SER A 94 9.83 -16.61 0.99
N PHE A 95 8.51 -16.78 0.84
CA PHE A 95 7.80 -16.91 -0.43
C PHE A 95 6.69 -15.84 -0.59
N GLU A 96 6.21 -15.67 -1.82
CA GLU A 96 5.09 -14.79 -2.14
C GLU A 96 3.76 -15.45 -1.73
N VAL A 97 2.90 -14.74 -1.02
CA VAL A 97 1.64 -15.29 -0.48
C VAL A 97 0.53 -15.44 -1.54
N GLY A 98 0.79 -15.01 -2.77
CA GLY A 98 -0.06 -15.27 -3.94
C GLY A 98 -0.24 -14.05 -4.83
N ARG A 99 -1.22 -14.17 -5.74
CA ARG A 99 -1.47 -13.22 -6.82
C ARG A 99 -2.72 -12.38 -6.53
N TYR A 100 -2.57 -11.06 -6.54
CA TYR A 100 -3.63 -10.12 -6.20
C TYR A 100 -3.91 -9.15 -7.33
N LYS A 101 -5.17 -8.91 -7.66
CA LYS A 101 -5.60 -7.76 -8.46
C LYS A 101 -6.23 -6.74 -7.52
N ILE A 102 -5.73 -5.51 -7.55
CA ILE A 102 -6.11 -4.46 -6.61
C ILE A 102 -6.59 -3.24 -7.39
N SER A 103 -7.80 -2.79 -7.09
CA SER A 103 -8.39 -1.53 -7.55
C SER A 103 -8.82 -0.70 -6.34
N ASP A 104 -9.32 0.51 -6.60
CA ASP A 104 -9.88 1.37 -5.54
C ASP A 104 -11.16 0.77 -4.92
N GLU A 105 -11.80 -0.18 -5.60
CA GLU A 105 -13.05 -0.80 -5.19
C GLU A 105 -12.84 -2.18 -4.55
N ASP A 106 -11.88 -2.97 -5.07
CA ASP A 106 -11.74 -4.39 -4.75
C ASP A 106 -10.28 -4.85 -4.58
N ILE A 107 -10.09 -5.86 -3.72
CA ILE A 107 -8.86 -6.65 -3.60
C ILE A 107 -9.26 -8.11 -3.90
N ILE A 108 -8.84 -8.62 -5.05
CA ILE A 108 -9.18 -9.96 -5.52
C ILE A 108 -7.95 -10.85 -5.43
N TYR A 109 -8.07 -11.95 -4.71
CA TYR A 109 -7.05 -12.99 -4.60
C TYR A 109 -7.29 -14.10 -5.64
N TYR A 110 -6.23 -14.51 -6.33
CA TYR A 110 -6.24 -15.62 -7.27
C TYR A 110 -5.42 -16.78 -6.70
N TYR A 111 -6.05 -17.96 -6.65
CA TYR A 111 -5.36 -19.22 -6.39
C TYR A 111 -4.62 -19.63 -7.67
N ASP A 112 -3.34 -20.00 -7.52
CA ASP A 112 -2.63 -20.81 -8.51
C ASP A 112 -2.82 -22.30 -8.19
#